data_AF-A0A4D7CTT0-F1
#
_entry.id   AF-A0A4D7CTT0-F1
#
_cell.length_a   1.000
_cell.length_b   1.000
_cell.length_c   1.000
_cell.angle_alpha   90.00
_cell.angle_beta   90.00
_cell.angle_gamma   90.00
#
_symmetry.space_group_name_H-M   'P 1'
#
loop_
_entity.id
_entity.type
_entity.pdbx_description
1 polymer ?
#
loop_
_entity_poly.entity_id
_entity_poly.type
_entity_poly.pdbx_seq_one_letter_code
_entity_poly.pdbx_strand_id
1 'polypeptide(L)'
;MNFKTELLGILNDDLLMTIAEDMVGRFNIQESADKRFDKLSRFVNSIQSVSDKVNNHYVVKIMQDFDDEEDEDEEGYWRPFLYHVNEDKLYPIDLIPFTDLFTYQIDGLTDDLDLLSEVLFELTFDGFTIEEQQISIMAFEDSLASLE
;
A
#
# COMPACT_ATOMS: atom_id res chain seq x y z
N MET A 1 -7.49 -13.26 7.53
CA MET A 1 -7.24 -13.56 6.10
C MET A 1 -5.88 -12.95 5.75
N ASN A 2 -5.25 -13.21 4.60
CA ASN A 2 -4.07 -12.41 4.21
C ASN A 2 -4.49 -11.14 3.47
N PHE A 3 -3.59 -10.16 3.38
CA PHE A 3 -3.87 -8.86 2.79
C PHE A 3 -4.35 -8.97 1.34
N LYS A 4 -3.69 -9.81 0.52
CA LYS A 4 -4.15 -10.11 -0.85
C LYS A 4 -5.64 -10.46 -0.89
N THR A 5 -6.04 -11.45 -0.10
CA THR A 5 -7.38 -12.03 -0.18
C THR A 5 -8.44 -11.03 0.27
N GLU A 6 -8.15 -10.22 1.30
CA GLU A 6 -9.09 -9.17 1.73
C GLU A 6 -9.23 -8.08 0.68
N LEU A 7 -8.11 -7.55 0.18
CA LEU A 7 -8.10 -6.47 -0.79
C LEU A 7 -8.80 -6.89 -2.09
N LEU A 8 -8.49 -8.07 -2.63
CA LEU A 8 -9.16 -8.61 -3.83
C LEU A 8 -10.64 -8.97 -3.58
N GLY A 9 -11.05 -9.20 -2.33
CA GLY A 9 -12.44 -9.43 -1.96
C GLY A 9 -13.29 -8.15 -1.99
N ILE A 10 -12.66 -6.99 -1.84
CA ILE A 10 -13.30 -5.68 -1.84
C ILE A 10 -13.31 -5.09 -3.25
N LEU A 11 -12.16 -5.14 -3.93
CA LEU A 11 -11.96 -4.45 -5.21
C LEU A 11 -12.73 -5.12 -6.35
N ASN A 12 -13.38 -4.29 -7.16
CA ASN A 12 -13.97 -4.63 -8.45
C ASN A 12 -13.78 -3.44 -9.41
N ASP A 13 -14.04 -3.62 -10.70
CA ASP A 13 -13.77 -2.61 -11.73
C ASP A 13 -14.50 -1.27 -11.48
N ASP A 14 -15.75 -1.31 -11.01
CA ASP A 14 -16.52 -0.09 -10.71
C ASP A 14 -15.93 0.69 -9.53
N LEU A 15 -15.54 -0.03 -8.46
CA LEU A 15 -14.88 0.56 -7.30
C LEU A 15 -13.49 1.07 -7.66
N LEU A 16 -12.73 0.35 -8.48
CA LEU A 16 -11.41 0.77 -8.95
C LEU A 16 -11.48 2.06 -9.77
N MET A 17 -12.51 2.24 -10.59
CA MET A 17 -12.72 3.50 -11.32
C MET A 17 -13.04 4.64 -10.34
N THR A 18 -13.91 4.38 -9.36
CA THR A 18 -14.26 5.38 -8.33
C THR A 18 -13.03 5.82 -7.53
N ILE A 19 -12.19 4.86 -7.12
CA ILE A 19 -10.92 5.14 -6.44
C ILE A 19 -9.97 5.92 -7.37
N ALA A 20 -9.88 5.56 -8.65
CA ALA A 20 -9.03 6.29 -9.59
C ALA A 20 -9.44 7.76 -9.76
N GLU A 21 -10.75 8.04 -9.80
CA GLU A 21 -11.30 9.41 -9.85
C GLU A 21 -10.98 10.18 -8.56
N ASP A 22 -11.21 9.57 -7.40
CA ASP A 22 -10.91 10.18 -6.10
C ASP A 22 -9.40 10.46 -5.95
N MET A 23 -8.53 9.49 -6.26
CA MET A 23 -7.08 9.67 -6.20
C MET A 23 -6.59 10.82 -7.09
N VAL A 24 -7.11 10.94 -8.32
CA VAL A 24 -6.72 12.02 -9.23
C VAL A 24 -7.12 13.39 -8.67
N GLY A 25 -8.33 13.49 -8.12
CA GLY A 25 -8.84 14.73 -7.51
C GLY A 25 -8.14 15.10 -6.21
N ARG A 26 -8.12 14.16 -5.26
CA ARG A 26 -7.58 14.31 -3.90
C ARG A 26 -6.08 14.58 -3.90
N PHE A 27 -5.31 13.78 -4.63
CA PHE A 27 -3.85 13.86 -4.62
C PHE A 27 -3.29 14.72 -5.78
N ASN A 28 -4.15 15.43 -6.52
CA ASN A 28 -3.76 16.32 -7.62
C ASN A 28 -2.82 15.65 -8.65
N ILE A 29 -3.07 14.37 -8.96
CA ILE A 29 -2.24 13.57 -9.85
C ILE A 29 -2.38 14.12 -11.27
N GLN A 30 -1.25 14.38 -11.95
CA GLN A 30 -1.21 14.92 -13.31
C GLN A 30 -1.47 13.85 -14.39
N GLU A 31 -2.59 13.12 -14.28
CA GLU A 31 -3.08 12.21 -15.31
C GLU A 31 -4.61 12.03 -15.26
N SER A 32 -5.19 11.38 -16.28
CA SER A 32 -6.64 11.10 -16.28
C SER A 32 -7.00 9.96 -15.34
N ALA A 33 -8.24 9.96 -14.85
CA ALA A 33 -8.82 8.85 -14.09
C ALA A 33 -8.71 7.52 -14.85
N ASP A 34 -8.99 7.49 -16.16
CA ASP A 34 -8.80 6.29 -16.99
C ASP A 34 -7.37 5.73 -16.93
N LYS A 35 -6.36 6.61 -17.00
CA LYS A 35 -4.95 6.18 -16.93
C LYS A 35 -4.59 5.69 -15.53
N ARG A 36 -5.16 6.28 -14.49
CA ARG A 36 -5.00 5.81 -13.11
C ARG A 36 -5.70 4.46 -12.89
N PHE A 37 -6.91 4.29 -13.40
CA PHE A 37 -7.65 3.03 -13.40
C PHE A 37 -6.86 1.90 -14.09
N ASP A 38 -6.25 2.17 -15.25
CA ASP A 38 -5.40 1.19 -15.93
C ASP A 38 -4.21 0.75 -15.06
N LYS A 39 -3.59 1.68 -14.32
CA LYS A 39 -2.50 1.37 -13.39
C LYS A 39 -2.99 0.53 -12.20
N LEU A 40 -4.10 0.92 -11.58
CA LEU A 40 -4.69 0.16 -10.47
C LEU A 40 -5.10 -1.25 -10.92
N SER A 41 -5.64 -1.39 -12.13
CA SER A 41 -5.96 -2.69 -12.72
C SER A 41 -4.71 -3.56 -12.91
N ARG A 42 -3.60 -2.98 -13.35
CA ARG A 42 -2.30 -3.70 -13.44
C ARG A 42 -1.78 -4.11 -12.08
N PHE A 43 -1.91 -3.24 -11.07
CA PHE A 43 -1.56 -3.55 -9.70
C PHE A 43 -2.41 -4.72 -9.15
N VAL A 44 -3.73 -4.69 -9.33
CA VAL A 44 -4.63 -5.79 -8.94
C VAL A 44 -4.22 -7.10 -9.63
N ASN A 45 -3.90 -7.04 -10.91
CA ASN A 45 -3.43 -8.21 -11.66
C ASN A 45 -2.06 -8.72 -11.17
N SER A 46 -1.16 -7.84 -10.72
CA SER A 46 0.16 -8.25 -10.20
C SER A 46 0.02 -9.02 -8.89
N ILE A 47 -0.87 -8.58 -7.99
CA ILE A 47 -1.08 -9.23 -6.70
C ILE A 47 -1.89 -10.53 -6.80
N GLN A 48 -2.68 -10.75 -7.86
CA GLN A 48 -3.37 -12.03 -8.09
C GLN A 48 -2.41 -13.22 -8.13
N SER A 49 -1.18 -13.00 -8.60
CA SER A 49 -0.14 -14.03 -8.71
C SER A 49 0.57 -14.38 -7.39
N VAL A 50 0.41 -13.53 -6.36
CA VAL A 50 1.03 -13.73 -5.04
C VAL A 50 0.43 -14.95 -4.33
N SER A 51 1.20 -15.61 -3.47
CA SER A 51 0.72 -16.77 -2.72
C SER A 51 -0.44 -16.44 -1.77
N ASP A 52 -1.43 -17.33 -1.69
CA ASP A 52 -2.52 -17.24 -0.71
C ASP A 52 -2.12 -17.75 0.69
N LYS A 53 -0.86 -18.17 0.88
CA LYS A 53 -0.37 -18.60 2.19
C LYS A 53 -0.33 -17.39 3.13
N VAL A 54 -0.75 -17.63 4.37
CA VAL A 54 -0.71 -16.61 5.43
C VAL A 54 0.61 -16.72 6.18
N ASN A 55 1.34 -15.63 6.29
CA ASN A 55 2.48 -15.50 7.19
C ASN A 55 2.03 -14.86 8.51
N ASN A 56 2.19 -15.59 9.62
CA ASN A 56 1.65 -15.21 10.94
C ASN A 56 2.65 -14.49 11.85
N HIS A 57 3.88 -14.22 11.39
CA HIS A 57 4.86 -13.51 12.22
C HIS A 57 4.59 -12.01 12.28
N TYR A 58 3.88 -11.50 11.28
CA TYR A 58 3.59 -10.08 11.11
C TYR A 58 2.13 -9.88 10.72
N VAL A 59 1.62 -8.69 11.04
CA VAL A 59 0.30 -8.21 10.65
C VAL A 59 0.48 -6.85 9.99
N VAL A 60 -0.09 -6.65 8.82
CA VAL A 60 -0.26 -5.31 8.24
C VAL A 60 -1.42 -4.65 8.96
N LYS A 61 -1.21 -3.47 9.54
CA LYS A 61 -2.25 -2.67 10.18
C LYS A 61 -2.48 -1.42 9.35
N ILE A 62 -3.74 -1.16 8.98
CA ILE A 62 -4.14 0.12 8.39
C ILE A 62 -4.48 1.07 9.53
N MET A 63 -3.77 2.18 9.63
CA MET A 63 -3.91 3.16 10.71
C MET A 63 -3.76 4.57 10.14
N GLN A 64 -4.37 5.55 10.80
CA GLN A 64 -4.10 6.96 10.49
C GLN A 64 -2.73 7.35 11.05
N ASP A 65 -1.95 8.01 10.21
CA ASP A 65 -0.71 8.68 10.56
C ASP A 65 -0.92 10.20 10.50
N PHE A 66 -0.19 10.94 11.32
CA PHE A 66 -0.28 12.40 11.42
C PHE A 66 1.14 12.96 11.24
N ASP A 67 1.34 13.86 10.28
CA ASP A 67 2.68 14.31 9.87
C ASP A 67 3.41 15.09 10.98
N ASP A 68 2.69 15.73 11.92
CA ASP A 68 3.25 16.40 13.09
C ASP A 68 2.42 16.15 14.37
N GLU A 69 3.09 15.83 15.49
CA GLU A 69 2.46 15.65 16.80
C GLU A 69 1.77 16.93 17.33
N GLU A 70 2.06 18.11 16.76
CA GLU A 70 1.53 19.40 17.22
C GLU A 70 0.24 19.84 16.51
N ASP A 71 -0.14 19.18 15.42
CA ASP A 71 -1.30 19.56 14.60
C ASP A 71 -2.35 18.42 14.57
N GLU A 72 -2.88 18.05 15.75
CA GLU A 72 -4.06 17.16 15.91
C GLU A 72 -5.33 17.72 15.22
N ASP A 73 -5.28 18.95 14.71
CA ASP A 73 -6.32 19.60 13.91
C ASP A 73 -6.21 19.28 12.40
N GLU A 74 -5.14 18.60 11.94
CA GLU A 74 -5.01 18.11 10.57
C GLU A 74 -5.68 16.73 10.37
N GLU A 75 -6.28 16.53 9.18
CA GLU A 75 -6.87 15.25 8.81
C GLU A 75 -5.75 14.22 8.57
N GLY A 76 -5.57 13.29 9.51
CA GLY A 76 -4.60 12.20 9.37
C GLY A 76 -4.91 11.29 8.18
N TYR A 77 -3.86 10.75 7.57
CA TYR A 77 -3.96 9.91 6.37
C TYR A 77 -3.81 8.42 6.71
N TRP A 78 -4.59 7.57 6.06
CA TRP A 78 -4.54 6.13 6.23
C TRP A 78 -3.34 5.52 5.53
N ARG A 79 -2.51 4.82 6.30
CA ARG A 79 -1.34 4.12 5.76
C ARG A 79 -1.23 2.70 6.32
N PRO A 80 -0.77 1.72 5.50
CA PRO A 80 -0.36 0.41 6.00
C PRO A 80 0.96 0.46 6.77
N PHE A 81 1.00 -0.22 7.92
CA PHE A 81 2.20 -0.45 8.72
C PHE A 81 2.41 -1.93 8.99
N LEU A 82 3.65 -2.37 9.12
CA LEU A 82 3.96 -3.73 9.55
C LEU A 82 4.13 -3.81 11.05
N TYR A 83 3.25 -4.57 11.68
CA TYR A 83 3.27 -4.87 13.10
C TYR A 83 3.95 -6.21 13.37
N HIS A 84 5.04 -6.18 14.15
CA HIS A 84 5.74 -7.38 14.62
C HIS A 84 5.08 -7.91 15.91
N VAL A 85 4.33 -9.01 15.79
CA VAL A 85 3.44 -9.52 16.87
C VAL A 85 4.16 -9.78 18.19
N ASN A 86 5.39 -10.29 18.15
CA ASN A 86 6.13 -10.63 19.38
C ASN A 86 6.88 -9.45 20.01
N GLU A 87 7.18 -8.41 19.24
CA GLU A 87 8.03 -7.29 19.69
C GLU A 87 7.22 -6.03 19.99
N ASP A 88 5.93 -6.01 19.62
CA ASP A 88 5.03 -4.87 19.77
C ASP A 88 5.62 -3.60 19.10
N LYS A 89 6.15 -3.77 17.88
CA LYS A 89 6.78 -2.71 17.09
C LYS A 89 6.08 -2.55 15.75
N LEU A 90 6.01 -1.29 15.31
CA LEU A 90 5.52 -0.88 14.00
C LEU A 90 6.68 -0.45 13.11
N TYR A 91 6.58 -0.82 11.84
CA TYR A 91 7.56 -0.48 10.81
C TYR A 91 6.83 0.03 9.57
N PRO A 92 7.41 0.98 8.82
CA PRO A 92 6.89 1.36 7.52
C PRO A 92 6.95 0.18 6.55
N ILE A 93 5.96 0.06 5.67
CA ILE A 93 5.90 -1.05 4.70
C ILE A 93 6.87 -0.89 3.53
N ASP A 94 7.47 0.28 3.36
CA ASP A 94 8.36 0.61 2.23
C ASP A 94 9.59 -0.29 2.14
N LEU A 95 9.97 -0.92 3.27
CA LEU A 95 11.13 -1.80 3.39
C LEU A 95 10.78 -3.28 3.22
N ILE A 96 9.53 -3.58 2.87
CA ILE A 96 9.01 -4.95 2.76
C ILE A 96 8.98 -5.35 1.30
N PRO A 97 9.46 -6.56 0.96
CA PRO A 97 9.27 -7.10 -0.38
C PRO A 97 7.79 -7.11 -0.74
N PHE A 98 7.45 -6.49 -1.87
CA PHE A 98 6.06 -6.34 -2.34
C PHE A 98 5.26 -7.65 -2.25
N THR A 99 5.83 -8.77 -2.70
CA THR A 99 5.14 -10.06 -2.67
C THR A 99 4.88 -10.57 -1.25
N ASP A 100 5.78 -10.28 -0.31
CA ASP A 100 5.66 -10.74 1.07
C ASP A 100 4.58 -9.94 1.81
N LEU A 101 4.49 -8.63 1.55
CA LEU A 101 3.47 -7.74 2.12
C LEU A 101 2.06 -8.33 1.97
N PHE A 102 1.73 -8.84 0.79
CA PHE A 102 0.41 -9.39 0.47
C PHE A 102 0.15 -10.78 1.07
N THR A 103 1.17 -11.44 1.65
CA THR A 103 1.02 -12.72 2.37
C THR A 103 0.77 -12.56 3.87
N TYR A 104 1.04 -11.38 4.43
CA TYR A 104 0.78 -11.11 5.85
C TYR A 104 -0.72 -11.01 6.13
N GLN A 105 -1.09 -11.24 7.40
CA GLN A 105 -2.43 -10.90 7.87
C GLN A 105 -2.66 -9.39 7.74
N ILE A 106 -3.90 -8.97 7.53
CA ILE A 106 -4.29 -7.56 7.48
C ILE A 106 -5.29 -7.28 8.59
N ASP A 107 -5.21 -6.08 9.17
CA ASP A 107 -6.14 -5.54 10.16
C ASP A 107 -6.47 -4.09 9.79
N GLY A 108 -7.72 -3.68 9.97
CA GLY A 108 -8.19 -2.32 9.69
C GLY A 108 -8.56 -2.00 8.23
N LEU A 109 -8.44 -2.94 7.29
CA LEU A 109 -8.90 -2.73 5.91
C LEU A 109 -10.44 -2.74 5.83
N THR A 110 -11.04 -1.75 5.18
CA THR A 110 -12.49 -1.66 4.93
C THR A 110 -12.78 -1.28 3.47
N ASP A 111 -14.05 -1.26 3.09
CA ASP A 111 -14.51 -0.83 1.76
C ASP A 111 -14.77 0.69 1.65
N ASP A 112 -14.34 1.46 2.65
CA ASP A 112 -14.41 2.92 2.65
C ASP A 112 -13.54 3.53 1.55
N LEU A 113 -14.10 4.48 0.79
CA LEU A 113 -13.45 5.07 -0.37
C LEU A 113 -12.20 5.88 0.03
N ASP A 114 -12.29 6.65 1.10
CA ASP A 114 -11.20 7.53 1.54
C ASP A 114 -9.99 6.69 1.97
N LEU A 115 -10.25 5.66 2.78
CA LEU A 115 -9.24 4.69 3.20
C LEU A 115 -8.63 3.96 2.01
N LEU A 116 -9.46 3.42 1.09
CA LEU A 116 -8.95 2.66 -0.06
C LEU A 116 -8.13 3.53 -1.02
N SER A 117 -8.53 4.78 -1.24
CA SER A 117 -7.78 5.72 -2.06
C SER A 117 -6.40 5.98 -1.47
N GLU A 118 -6.30 6.23 -0.17
CA GLU A 118 -5.03 6.49 0.52
C GLU A 118 -4.16 5.22 0.59
N VAL A 119 -4.72 4.08 0.97
CA VAL A 119 -3.97 2.82 1.02
C VAL A 119 -3.49 2.40 -0.37
N LEU A 120 -4.33 2.49 -1.42
CA LEU A 120 -3.88 2.18 -2.78
C LEU A 120 -2.92 3.23 -3.31
N PHE A 121 -3.05 4.49 -2.92
CA PHE A 121 -2.06 5.51 -3.23
C PHE A 121 -0.72 5.11 -2.65
N GLU A 122 -0.62 4.82 -1.36
CA GLU A 122 0.60 4.39 -0.67
C GLU A 122 1.21 3.13 -1.29
N LEU A 123 0.41 2.09 -1.55
CA LEU A 123 0.89 0.85 -2.17
C LEU A 123 1.36 1.05 -3.62
N THR A 124 0.90 2.12 -4.27
CA THR A 124 1.20 2.42 -5.68
C THR A 124 1.96 3.73 -5.86
N PHE A 125 2.47 4.38 -4.81
CA PHE A 125 3.31 5.58 -4.88
C PHE A 125 4.75 5.12 -5.08
N ASP A 126 5.45 5.30 -6.20
CA ASP A 126 5.52 6.36 -7.23
C ASP A 126 5.06 5.89 -8.63
N GLY A 127 3.97 5.13 -8.69
CA GLY A 127 3.51 4.44 -9.90
C GLY A 127 4.37 3.23 -10.26
N PHE A 128 5.17 2.74 -9.32
CA PHE A 128 6.15 1.70 -9.57
C PHE A 128 5.53 0.30 -9.68
N THR A 129 5.83 -0.40 -10.78
CA THR A 129 5.63 -1.85 -10.86
C THR A 129 6.57 -2.55 -9.88
N ILE A 130 6.35 -3.85 -9.64
CA ILE A 130 7.23 -4.68 -8.79
C ILE A 130 8.71 -4.50 -9.21
N GLU A 131 8.97 -4.39 -10.52
CA GLU A 131 10.31 -4.17 -11.06
C GLU A 131 10.91 -2.83 -10.62
N GLU A 132 10.10 -1.77 -10.55
CA GLU A 132 10.58 -0.43 -10.24
C GLU A 132 10.78 -0.23 -8.72
N GLN A 133 9.95 -0.87 -7.89
CA GLN A 133 10.22 -0.97 -6.44
C GLN A 133 11.50 -1.78 -6.16
N GLN A 134 11.73 -2.89 -6.88
CA GLN A 134 12.97 -3.67 -6.74
C GLN A 134 14.21 -2.86 -7.11
N ILE A 135 14.14 -2.02 -8.15
CA ILE A 135 15.24 -1.12 -8.52
C ILE A 135 15.52 -0.11 -7.40
N SER A 136 14.48 0.44 -6.77
CA SER A 136 14.63 1.39 -5.66
C SER A 136 15.28 0.73 -4.43
N ILE A 137 14.84 -0.47 -4.07
CA ILE A 137 15.43 -1.26 -2.97
C ILE A 137 16.91 -1.56 -3.25
N MET A 138 17.24 -2.03 -4.47
CA MET A 138 18.63 -2.30 -4.85
C MET A 138 19.49 -1.03 -4.81
N ALA A 139 18.97 0.11 -5.30
CA ALA A 139 19.70 1.38 -5.27
C ALA A 139 19.94 1.89 -3.84
N PHE A 140 18.99 1.65 -2.93
CA PHE A 140 19.15 1.97 -1.52
C PHE A 140 20.20 1.06 -0.85
N GLU A 141 20.17 -0.24 -1.10
CA GLU A 141 21.19 -1.20 -0.62
C GLU A 141 22.60 -0.85 -1.11
N ASP A 142 22.74 -0.49 -2.39
CA ASP A 142 24.00 -0.02 -2.98
C ASP A 142 24.49 1.28 -2.31
N SER A 143 23.57 2.20 -1.99
CA SER A 143 23.92 3.44 -1.29
C SER A 143 24.44 3.20 0.13
N LEU A 144 23.88 2.22 0.85
CA LEU A 144 24.35 1.81 2.17
C LEU A 144 25.72 1.14 2.11
N ALA A 145 25.95 0.28 1.11
CA ALA A 145 27.24 -0.37 0.89
C ALA A 145 28.35 0.61 0.49
N SER A 146 28.00 1.77 -0.09
CA SER A 146 28.96 2.82 -0.47
C SER A 146 29.39 3.74 0.68
N LEU A 147 28.72 3.63 1.84
CA LEU A 147 29.00 4.40 3.05
C LEU A 147 29.90 3.65 4.06
N GLU A 148 30.23 2.38 3.79
CA GLU A 148 31.25 1.57 4.49
C GLU A 148 32.64 1.67 3.84
#